data_AF-A0A4Q6AH74-F1
#
_entry.id   AF-A0A4Q6AH74-F1
#
_cell.length_a   1.000
_cell.length_b   1.000
_cell.length_c   1.000
_cell.angle_alpha   90.00
_cell.angle_beta   90.00
_cell.angle_gamma   90.00
#
_symmetry.space_group_name_H-M   'P 1'
#
loop_
_entity.id
_entity.type
_entity.pdbx_description
1 polymer ?
#
loop_
_entity_poly.entity_id
_entity_poly.type
_entity_poly.pdbx_seq_one_letter_code
_entity_poly.pdbx_strand_id
1 'polypeptide(L)'
;MNSTDNDDRLWWQSGVFYQIYPRSFHDSNGDGIGDLKGICSRLDYLRWLGVTAIWVSPFYPSPMKDFGYDVADYTGIDPLFGTMDDFDALLAAVHERGLKLILDFVPNHTSDQHPWFLESRSSRDNPKRDWYIWKDPAEDGGPPNNWLAMFGGTAWEWDEATGQYYYHAFLKEQPDLNWRNPQVIQAMLEAMDFWLRKGVDGFRVDVMWHMIKDAAFRDNPANPDYQPWQATYEQLFPVYSTDQPEVHEVVRAMRALLDSHQDRMMIGEIYLPVHKLVTYY
;
A
#
# COMPACT_ATOMS: atom_id res chain seq x y z
N MET A 1 -26.39 -5.47 -38.34
CA MET A 1 -26.03 -6.83 -37.92
C MET A 1 -25.92 -6.79 -36.40
N ASN A 2 -26.77 -7.56 -35.73
CA ASN A 2 -26.88 -7.59 -34.27
C ASN A 2 -25.60 -8.14 -33.65
N SER A 3 -24.95 -7.36 -32.79
CA SER A 3 -23.94 -7.84 -31.84
C SER A 3 -24.59 -7.84 -30.46
N THR A 4 -25.41 -8.84 -30.20
CA THR A 4 -25.81 -9.24 -28.85
C THR A 4 -24.74 -10.18 -28.31
N ASP A 5 -23.59 -9.62 -27.92
CA ASP A 5 -22.82 -10.23 -26.83
C ASP A 5 -23.16 -9.40 -25.61
N ASN A 6 -24.15 -9.89 -24.84
CA ASN A 6 -24.30 -9.47 -23.46
C ASN A 6 -23.12 -10.11 -22.73
N ASP A 7 -21.97 -9.47 -22.81
CA ASP A 7 -20.80 -9.89 -22.07
C ASP A 7 -21.08 -9.57 -20.60
N ASP A 8 -21.66 -10.54 -19.88
CA ASP A 8 -21.97 -10.45 -18.45
C ASP A 8 -20.68 -10.37 -17.58
N ARG A 9 -19.50 -10.28 -18.20
CA ARG A 9 -18.22 -10.09 -17.52
C ARG A 9 -18.11 -8.70 -16.92
N LEU A 10 -17.53 -8.65 -15.72
CA LEU A 10 -17.14 -7.41 -15.06
C LEU A 10 -15.99 -6.77 -15.85
N TRP A 11 -15.94 -5.44 -15.89
CA TRP A 11 -15.03 -4.69 -16.77
C TRP A 11 -13.54 -5.07 -16.58
N TRP A 12 -13.15 -5.49 -15.37
CA TRP A 12 -11.78 -5.89 -15.05
C TRP A 12 -11.41 -7.30 -15.50
N GLN A 13 -12.37 -8.16 -15.84
CA GLN A 13 -12.10 -9.55 -16.23
C GLN A 13 -11.49 -9.67 -17.64
N SER A 14 -11.72 -8.66 -18.48
CA SER A 14 -11.12 -8.55 -19.82
C SER A 14 -10.42 -7.20 -20.04
N GLY A 15 -10.35 -6.37 -19.00
CA GLY A 15 -9.80 -5.02 -19.09
C GLY A 15 -8.27 -5.03 -19.23
N VAL A 16 -7.75 -4.07 -19.99
CA VAL A 16 -6.30 -3.81 -20.08
C VAL A 16 -5.95 -2.64 -19.17
N PHE A 17 -5.00 -2.86 -18.27
CA PHE A 17 -4.56 -1.88 -17.28
C PHE A 17 -3.26 -1.22 -17.74
N TYR A 18 -3.17 0.10 -17.57
CA TYR A 18 -1.95 0.87 -17.82
C TYR A 18 -1.49 1.52 -16.52
N GLN A 19 -0.34 1.07 -16.01
CA GLN A 19 0.25 1.66 -14.81
C GLN A 19 0.95 2.97 -15.16
N ILE A 20 0.64 4.01 -14.40
CA ILE A 20 1.24 5.34 -14.48
C ILE A 20 2.02 5.58 -13.19
N TYR A 21 3.30 5.87 -13.33
CA TYR A 21 4.12 6.42 -12.25
C TYR A 21 4.08 7.96 -12.35
N PRO A 22 3.34 8.69 -11.47
CA PRO A 22 3.00 10.10 -11.68
C PRO A 22 4.21 10.98 -11.92
N ARG A 23 5.24 10.83 -11.07
CA ARG A 23 6.46 11.64 -11.06
C ARG A 23 7.20 11.67 -12.40
N SER A 24 7.00 10.68 -13.27
CA SER A 24 7.75 10.52 -14.52
C SER A 24 6.86 10.45 -15.75
N PHE A 25 5.56 10.70 -15.62
CA PHE A 25 4.64 10.59 -16.74
C PHE A 25 4.55 11.88 -17.57
N HIS A 26 4.12 12.98 -16.95
CA HIS A 26 4.07 14.28 -17.61
C HIS A 26 4.03 15.43 -16.60
N ASP A 27 5.02 16.31 -16.65
CA ASP A 27 5.07 17.57 -15.90
C ASP A 27 4.25 18.64 -16.66
N SER A 28 3.24 19.21 -16.00
CA SER A 28 2.37 20.24 -16.60
C SER A 28 2.70 21.66 -16.15
N ASN A 29 3.52 21.82 -15.10
CA ASN A 29 3.75 23.11 -14.44
C ASN A 29 5.20 23.61 -14.59
N GLY A 30 6.11 22.76 -15.06
CA GLY A 30 7.52 23.06 -15.32
C GLY A 30 8.47 22.88 -14.12
N ASP A 31 8.05 22.22 -13.04
CA ASP A 31 8.88 21.96 -11.86
C ASP A 31 9.82 20.74 -11.99
N GLY A 32 9.70 19.99 -13.09
CA GLY A 32 10.50 18.80 -13.40
C GLY A 32 9.91 17.49 -12.89
N ILE A 33 8.73 17.49 -12.29
CA ILE A 33 8.05 16.31 -11.74
C ILE A 33 6.66 16.19 -12.35
N GLY A 34 6.29 14.98 -12.76
CA GLY A 34 4.97 14.75 -13.34
C GLY A 34 3.84 14.86 -12.30
N ASP A 35 2.69 15.38 -12.73
CA ASP A 35 1.58 15.77 -11.87
C ASP A 35 0.21 15.28 -12.40
N LEU A 36 -0.87 15.44 -11.62
CA LEU A 36 -2.21 14.94 -11.98
C LEU A 36 -2.79 15.62 -13.23
N LYS A 37 -2.50 16.92 -13.42
CA LYS A 37 -2.90 17.65 -14.64
C LYS A 37 -2.20 17.12 -15.86
N GLY A 38 -0.95 16.69 -15.72
CA GLY A 38 -0.19 16.08 -16.77
C GLY A 38 -0.70 14.68 -17.13
N ILE A 39 -1.18 13.90 -16.16
CA ILE A 39 -1.93 12.68 -16.46
C ILE A 39 -3.20 13.02 -17.26
N CYS A 40 -3.96 14.02 -16.79
CA CYS A 40 -5.22 14.44 -17.42
C CYS A 40 -5.01 14.87 -18.89
N SER A 41 -3.94 15.59 -19.19
CA SER A 41 -3.63 16.06 -20.56
C SER A 41 -3.27 14.93 -21.54
N ARG A 42 -3.00 13.72 -21.04
CA ARG A 42 -2.62 12.53 -21.84
C ARG A 42 -3.72 11.47 -21.93
N LEU A 43 -4.91 11.71 -21.36
CA LEU A 43 -5.99 10.72 -21.40
C LEU A 43 -6.44 10.35 -22.81
N ASP A 44 -6.37 11.26 -23.79
CA ASP A 44 -6.69 10.95 -25.19
C ASP A 44 -5.69 9.98 -25.81
N TYR A 45 -4.41 10.07 -25.43
CA TYR A 45 -3.38 9.11 -25.83
C TYR A 45 -3.65 7.73 -25.22
N LEU A 46 -4.00 7.68 -23.93
CA LEU A 46 -4.31 6.42 -23.24
C LEU A 46 -5.56 5.77 -23.82
N ARG A 47 -6.58 6.57 -24.13
CA ARG A 47 -7.78 6.09 -24.85
C ARG A 47 -7.42 5.55 -26.23
N TRP A 48 -6.57 6.24 -26.99
CA TRP A 48 -6.11 5.78 -28.31
C TRP A 48 -5.34 4.45 -28.21
N LEU A 49 -4.55 4.27 -27.15
CA LEU A 49 -3.84 3.00 -26.88
C LEU A 49 -4.80 1.83 -26.65
N GLY A 50 -6.07 2.09 -26.32
CA GLY A 50 -7.11 1.08 -26.16
C GLY A 50 -7.15 0.46 -24.77
N VAL A 51 -6.59 1.13 -23.76
CA VAL A 51 -6.62 0.63 -22.37
C VAL A 51 -8.01 0.81 -21.77
N THR A 52 -8.36 -0.05 -20.83
CA THR A 52 -9.64 0.00 -20.10
C THR A 52 -9.52 0.80 -18.82
N ALA A 53 -8.38 0.66 -18.13
CA ALA A 53 -8.13 1.28 -16.83
C ALA A 53 -6.73 1.89 -16.78
N ILE A 54 -6.61 2.98 -16.05
CA ILE A 54 -5.33 3.54 -15.62
C ILE A 54 -5.16 3.23 -14.14
N TRP A 55 -4.00 2.69 -13.77
CA TRP A 55 -3.58 2.51 -12.39
C TRP A 55 -2.51 3.53 -12.08
N VAL A 56 -2.77 4.40 -11.12
CA VAL A 56 -1.85 5.48 -10.75
C VAL A 56 -1.14 5.09 -9.45
N SER A 57 0.19 4.99 -9.50
CA SER A 57 1.04 4.84 -8.31
C SER A 57 0.84 6.01 -7.32
N PRO A 58 1.28 5.89 -6.05
CA PRO A 58 0.89 6.82 -4.99
C PRO A 58 1.11 8.30 -5.32
N PHE A 59 0.10 9.11 -5.02
CA PHE A 59 0.15 10.59 -5.05
C PHE A 59 -0.28 11.23 -3.72
N TYR A 60 -0.40 10.42 -2.67
CA TYR A 60 -0.76 10.86 -1.34
C TYR A 60 0.34 11.73 -0.71
N PRO A 61 0.00 12.65 0.21
CA PRO A 61 0.98 13.37 1.00
C PRO A 61 2.04 12.42 1.57
N SER A 62 3.30 12.69 1.25
CA SER A 62 4.41 11.81 1.59
C SER A 62 5.70 12.60 1.73
N PRO A 63 6.59 12.26 2.68
CA PRO A 63 7.95 12.81 2.71
C PRO A 63 8.83 12.39 1.52
N MET A 64 8.33 11.50 0.65
CA MET A 64 8.99 10.99 -0.55
C MET A 64 10.28 10.22 -0.27
N LYS A 65 10.41 9.59 0.91
CA LYS A 65 11.54 8.70 1.23
C LYS A 65 11.52 7.44 0.40
N ASP A 66 10.32 6.96 0.09
CA ASP A 66 10.04 5.89 -0.86
C ASP A 66 9.10 6.39 -1.97
N PHE A 67 9.32 7.65 -2.38
CA PHE A 67 8.65 8.30 -3.51
C PHE A 67 7.11 8.14 -3.57
N GLY A 68 6.46 8.20 -2.41
CA GLY A 68 5.00 8.15 -2.28
C GLY A 68 4.47 6.92 -1.53
N TYR A 69 5.27 5.86 -1.38
CA TYR A 69 4.90 4.68 -0.61
C TYR A 69 5.02 4.89 0.91
N ASP A 70 5.76 5.91 1.36
CA ASP A 70 5.76 6.41 2.74
C ASP A 70 4.62 7.43 2.94
N VAL A 71 3.38 6.96 3.10
CA VAL A 71 2.16 7.79 3.17
C VAL A 71 2.00 8.51 4.52
N ALA A 72 1.84 9.83 4.51
CA ALA A 72 1.59 10.67 5.69
C ALA A 72 0.13 11.12 5.86
N ASP A 73 -0.70 11.02 4.81
CA ASP A 73 -2.16 11.18 4.84
C ASP A 73 -2.81 10.38 3.72
N TYR A 74 -3.67 9.42 4.05
CA TYR A 74 -4.31 8.55 3.07
C TYR A 74 -5.44 9.18 2.25
N THR A 75 -5.91 10.37 2.62
CA THR A 75 -7.07 11.04 2.00
C THR A 75 -6.75 12.38 1.35
N GLY A 76 -5.48 12.80 1.42
CA GLY A 76 -4.98 14.01 0.78
C GLY A 76 -4.38 13.75 -0.61
N ILE A 77 -3.98 14.84 -1.25
CA ILE A 77 -3.12 14.87 -2.44
C ILE A 77 -1.83 15.56 -2.06
N ASP A 78 -0.67 14.97 -2.37
CA ASP A 78 0.60 15.64 -2.14
C ASP A 78 0.67 16.91 -2.99
N PRO A 79 1.06 18.07 -2.42
CA PRO A 79 1.20 19.31 -3.18
C PRO A 79 2.10 19.21 -4.41
N LEU A 80 3.03 18.25 -4.43
CA LEU A 80 3.88 17.96 -5.59
C LEU A 80 3.06 17.49 -6.81
N PHE A 81 1.94 16.81 -6.60
CA PHE A 81 1.11 16.26 -7.66
C PHE A 81 -0.12 17.12 -7.98
N GLY A 82 -0.45 18.08 -7.12
CA GLY A 82 -1.53 19.04 -7.32
C GLY A 82 -2.45 19.15 -6.11
N THR A 83 -3.75 19.22 -6.37
CA THR A 83 -4.80 19.45 -5.35
C THR A 83 -5.93 18.42 -5.46
N MET A 84 -6.81 18.40 -4.46
CA MET A 84 -8.03 17.58 -4.52
C MET A 84 -8.93 17.97 -5.71
N ASP A 85 -8.99 19.25 -6.07
CA ASP A 85 -9.73 19.73 -7.24
C ASP A 85 -9.12 19.17 -8.55
N ASP A 86 -7.80 19.07 -8.62
CA ASP A 86 -7.10 18.47 -9.77
C ASP A 86 -7.36 16.97 -9.87
N PHE A 87 -7.43 16.28 -8.73
CA PHE A 87 -7.86 14.88 -8.68
C PHE A 87 -9.31 14.72 -9.15
N ASP A 88 -10.23 15.55 -8.66
CA ASP A 88 -11.64 15.50 -9.04
C ASP A 88 -11.82 15.76 -10.54
N ALA A 89 -11.05 16.70 -11.10
CA ALA A 89 -11.01 16.96 -12.55
C ALA A 89 -10.44 15.77 -13.34
N LEU A 90 -9.36 15.14 -12.87
CA LEU A 90 -8.80 13.94 -13.48
C LEU A 90 -9.81 12.79 -13.49
N LEU A 91 -10.45 12.51 -12.35
CA LEU A 91 -11.44 11.43 -12.21
C LEU A 91 -12.62 11.64 -13.17
N ALA A 92 -13.17 12.84 -13.23
CA ALA A 92 -14.22 13.19 -14.18
C ALA A 92 -13.77 12.98 -15.63
N ALA A 93 -12.59 13.47 -16.00
CA ALA A 93 -12.07 13.36 -17.35
C ALA A 93 -11.75 11.91 -17.77
N VAL A 94 -11.33 11.05 -16.83
CA VAL A 94 -11.16 9.61 -17.02
C VAL A 94 -12.51 8.96 -17.35
N HIS A 95 -13.54 9.23 -16.55
CA HIS A 95 -14.87 8.64 -16.72
C HIS A 95 -15.58 9.14 -17.99
N GLU A 96 -15.43 10.42 -18.36
CA GLU A 96 -15.94 10.98 -19.63
C GLU A 96 -15.40 10.23 -20.87
N ARG A 97 -14.21 9.64 -20.74
CA ARG A 97 -13.56 8.85 -21.80
C ARG A 97 -13.89 7.36 -21.74
N GLY A 98 -14.73 6.95 -20.79
CA GLY A 98 -15.07 5.55 -20.54
C GLY A 98 -13.90 4.73 -19.96
N LEU A 99 -12.87 5.40 -19.43
CA LEU A 99 -11.76 4.77 -18.75
C LEU A 99 -12.09 4.56 -17.26
N LYS A 100 -11.33 3.68 -16.60
CA LYS A 100 -11.42 3.40 -15.16
C LYS A 100 -10.19 3.93 -14.43
N LEU A 101 -10.37 4.47 -13.23
CA LEU A 101 -9.27 4.94 -12.38
C LEU A 101 -9.03 3.99 -11.20
N ILE A 102 -7.84 3.44 -11.13
CA ILE A 102 -7.36 2.57 -10.04
C ILE A 102 -6.27 3.30 -9.29
N LEU A 103 -6.37 3.30 -7.97
CA LEU A 103 -5.36 3.89 -7.09
C LEU A 103 -4.46 2.82 -6.50
N ASP A 104 -3.17 3.10 -6.40
CA ASP A 104 -2.31 2.37 -5.48
C ASP A 104 -2.73 2.65 -4.04
N PHE A 105 -2.82 1.63 -3.20
CA PHE A 105 -3.14 1.74 -1.79
C PHE A 105 -2.06 1.03 -0.98
N VAL A 106 -1.48 1.72 0.01
CA VAL A 106 -0.33 1.24 0.79
C VAL A 106 -0.75 0.95 2.23
N PRO A 107 -1.35 -0.21 2.53
CA PRO A 107 -1.97 -0.47 3.82
C PRO A 107 -1.00 -1.01 4.88
N ASN A 108 0.17 -1.52 4.49
CA ASN A 108 1.04 -2.25 5.42
C ASN A 108 1.72 -1.34 6.46
N HIS A 109 2.12 -0.15 6.04
CA HIS A 109 2.85 0.84 6.84
C HIS A 109 2.38 2.25 6.49
N THR A 110 2.68 3.19 7.38
CA THR A 110 2.60 4.63 7.09
C THR A 110 4.00 5.22 7.04
N SER A 111 4.13 6.50 6.68
CA SER A 111 5.31 7.28 7.02
C SER A 111 5.46 7.45 8.54
N ASP A 112 6.70 7.60 9.02
CA ASP A 112 7.01 8.03 10.39
C ASP A 112 6.57 9.48 10.68
N GLN A 113 6.23 10.25 9.66
CA GLN A 113 5.61 11.57 9.78
C GLN A 113 4.08 11.51 9.79
N HIS A 114 3.48 10.33 9.62
CA HIS A 114 2.02 10.18 9.71
C HIS A 114 1.54 10.52 11.13
N PRO A 115 0.45 11.31 11.30
CA PRO A 115 -0.05 11.69 12.62
C PRO A 115 -0.27 10.50 13.57
N TRP A 116 -0.72 9.37 13.04
CA TRP A 116 -0.88 8.13 13.82
C TRP A 116 0.43 7.65 14.45
N PHE A 117 1.55 7.67 13.73
CA PHE A 117 2.84 7.24 14.28
C PHE A 117 3.38 8.25 15.27
N LEU A 118 3.25 9.56 14.97
CA LEU A 118 3.65 10.62 15.89
C LEU A 118 2.90 10.52 17.24
N GLU A 119 1.58 10.25 17.20
CA GLU A 119 0.79 9.95 18.40
C GLU A 119 1.27 8.66 19.08
N SER A 120 1.39 7.56 18.35
CA SER A 120 1.84 6.26 18.89
C SER A 120 3.22 6.32 19.56
N ARG A 121 4.13 7.12 19.01
CA ARG A 121 5.50 7.30 19.48
C ARG A 121 5.60 8.26 20.67
N SER A 122 4.61 9.14 20.86
CA SER A 122 4.64 10.16 21.91
C SER A 122 4.73 9.61 23.35
N SER A 123 4.18 8.42 23.60
CA SER A 123 4.21 7.74 24.90
C SER A 123 3.76 6.28 24.76
N ARG A 124 4.20 5.41 25.68
CA ARG A 124 3.71 4.03 25.81
C ARG A 124 2.23 3.93 26.20
N ASP A 125 1.65 4.99 26.77
CA ASP A 125 0.25 5.02 27.21
C ASP A 125 -0.69 5.73 26.21
N ASN A 126 -0.18 6.16 25.06
CA ASN A 126 -1.01 6.83 24.05
C ASN A 126 -2.08 5.86 23.50
N PRO A 127 -3.34 6.30 23.28
CA PRO A 127 -4.38 5.44 22.70
C PRO A 127 -4.00 4.81 21.34
N LYS A 128 -3.12 5.45 20.57
CA LYS A 128 -2.60 4.90 19.31
C LYS A 128 -1.34 4.05 19.47
N ARG A 129 -0.88 3.76 20.69
CA ARG A 129 0.34 2.96 20.91
C ARG A 129 0.29 1.62 20.19
N ASP A 130 -0.86 0.94 20.27
CA ASP A 130 -1.07 -0.37 19.64
C ASP A 130 -1.51 -0.27 18.17
N TRP A 131 -1.42 0.90 17.54
CA TRP A 131 -1.64 1.03 16.09
C TRP A 131 -0.41 0.60 15.29
N TYR A 132 0.77 0.58 15.93
CA TYR A 132 2.03 0.12 15.35
C TYR A 132 2.61 -1.01 16.20
N ILE A 133 3.56 -1.72 15.62
CA ILE A 133 4.17 -2.87 16.27
C ILE A 133 5.38 -2.39 17.11
N TRP A 134 5.20 -2.35 18.43
CA TRP A 134 6.25 -2.01 19.40
C TRP A 134 6.69 -3.24 20.20
N LYS A 135 7.98 -3.33 20.51
CA LYS A 135 8.56 -4.39 21.36
C LYS A 135 9.63 -3.85 22.29
N ASP A 136 9.64 -4.39 23.51
CA ASP A 136 10.77 -4.21 24.41
C ASP A 136 12.03 -4.85 23.79
N PRO A 137 13.23 -4.33 24.12
CA PRO A 137 14.48 -4.94 23.67
C PRO A 137 14.62 -6.39 24.17
N ALA A 138 15.42 -7.19 23.48
CA ALA A 138 15.86 -8.50 23.98
C ALA A 138 16.73 -8.34 25.24
N GLU A 139 17.05 -9.45 25.92
CA GLU A 139 17.82 -9.43 27.17
C GLU A 139 19.21 -8.77 27.02
N ASP A 140 19.80 -8.81 25.83
CA ASP A 140 21.08 -8.19 25.49
C ASP A 140 20.95 -6.71 25.09
N GLY A 141 19.74 -6.15 25.11
CA GLY A 141 19.43 -4.78 24.68
C GLY A 141 19.21 -4.64 23.16
N GLY A 142 19.37 -5.72 22.39
CA GLY A 142 19.21 -5.70 20.93
C GLY A 142 17.76 -5.85 20.45
N PRO A 143 17.55 -5.94 19.12
CA PRO A 143 16.24 -6.21 18.53
C PRO A 143 15.56 -7.45 19.12
N PRO A 144 14.22 -7.48 19.19
CA PRO A 144 13.47 -8.55 19.84
C PRO A 144 13.54 -9.91 19.12
N ASN A 145 13.87 -9.91 17.83
CA ASN A 145 14.07 -11.11 17.01
C ASN A 145 14.97 -10.78 15.79
N ASN A 146 15.23 -11.78 14.95
CA ASN A 146 16.14 -11.69 13.82
C ASN A 146 15.53 -11.11 12.53
N TRP A 147 14.31 -10.55 12.54
CA TRP A 147 13.67 -10.09 11.32
C TRP A 147 14.46 -8.98 10.61
N LEU A 148 14.55 -9.08 9.28
CA LEU A 148 15.32 -8.17 8.42
C LEU A 148 14.39 -7.30 7.60
N ALA A 149 14.81 -6.07 7.33
CA ALA A 149 14.11 -5.15 6.44
C ALA A 149 14.41 -5.49 4.98
N MET A 150 13.41 -5.33 4.11
CA MET A 150 13.52 -5.57 2.66
C MET A 150 14.63 -4.73 2.02
N PHE A 151 14.81 -3.50 2.48
CA PHE A 151 15.83 -2.57 1.98
C PHE A 151 17.16 -2.64 2.74
N GLY A 152 17.32 -3.66 3.59
CA GLY A 152 18.56 -4.01 4.26
C GLY A 152 18.62 -3.58 5.73
N GLY A 153 19.38 -4.35 6.51
CA GLY A 153 19.50 -4.17 7.95
C GLY A 153 18.40 -4.87 8.75
N THR A 154 18.37 -4.57 10.04
CA THR A 154 17.31 -5.02 10.96
C THR A 154 15.97 -4.40 10.58
N ALA A 155 14.87 -5.12 10.80
CA ALA A 155 13.50 -4.60 10.67
C ALA A 155 13.00 -3.88 11.94
N TRP A 156 13.90 -3.58 12.86
CA TRP A 156 13.60 -2.98 14.15
C TRP A 156 14.46 -1.75 14.37
N GLU A 157 13.82 -0.60 14.59
CA GLU A 157 14.50 0.65 14.91
C GLU A 157 14.20 1.04 16.36
N TRP A 158 15.26 1.43 17.08
CA TRP A 158 15.17 1.83 18.48
C TRP A 158 14.57 3.23 18.62
N ASP A 159 13.58 3.37 19.50
CA ASP A 159 13.04 4.66 19.90
C ASP A 159 13.48 5.03 21.32
N GLU A 160 14.43 5.97 21.41
CA GLU A 160 14.98 6.45 22.69
C GLU A 160 13.91 7.03 23.63
N ALA A 161 12.85 7.64 23.07
CA ALA A 161 11.83 8.30 23.88
C ALA A 161 10.99 7.29 24.69
N THR A 162 10.74 6.11 24.12
CA THR A 162 9.90 5.08 24.76
C THR A 162 10.67 3.85 25.21
N GLY A 163 11.96 3.75 24.88
CA GLY A 163 12.82 2.62 25.25
C GLY A 163 12.33 1.31 24.64
N GLN A 164 11.77 1.35 23.44
CA GLN A 164 11.24 0.20 22.71
C GLN A 164 11.68 0.26 21.24
N TYR A 165 11.70 -0.89 20.60
CA TYR A 165 11.83 -1.00 19.16
C TYR A 165 10.45 -0.89 18.49
N TYR A 166 10.38 -0.22 17.34
CA TYR A 166 9.24 -0.36 16.42
C TYR A 166 9.65 -1.18 15.19
N TYR A 167 8.70 -1.94 14.67
CA TYR A 167 8.90 -2.75 13.46
C TYR A 167 8.71 -1.93 12.19
N HIS A 168 9.55 -2.16 11.19
CA HIS A 168 9.43 -1.63 9.84
C HIS A 168 9.90 -2.69 8.82
N ALA A 169 9.01 -3.12 7.92
CA ALA A 169 9.38 -4.13 6.92
C ALA A 169 10.28 -3.57 5.80
N PHE A 170 10.27 -2.25 5.61
CA PHE A 170 10.96 -1.52 4.55
C PHE A 170 11.91 -0.48 5.15
N LEU A 171 11.78 0.81 4.79
CA LEU A 171 12.57 1.87 5.41
C LEU A 171 12.20 2.04 6.88
N LYS A 172 13.13 2.54 7.70
CA LYS A 172 12.80 2.92 9.09
C LYS A 172 11.77 4.04 9.15
N GLU A 173 11.72 4.89 8.12
CA GLU A 173 10.68 5.91 7.94
C GLU A 173 9.31 5.32 7.54
N GLN A 174 9.18 3.98 7.42
CA GLN A 174 7.95 3.26 7.11
C GLN A 174 7.54 2.30 8.25
N PRO A 175 7.15 2.81 9.44
CA PRO A 175 6.69 1.98 10.54
C PRO A 175 5.44 1.19 10.17
N ASP A 176 5.49 -0.12 10.42
CA ASP A 176 4.44 -1.06 10.06
C ASP A 176 3.26 -0.99 11.04
N LEU A 177 2.06 -1.02 10.47
CA LEU A 177 0.82 -0.99 11.23
C LEU A 177 0.52 -2.36 11.85
N ASN A 178 -0.08 -2.32 13.04
CA ASN A 178 -0.59 -3.49 13.72
C ASN A 178 -2.01 -3.81 13.23
N TRP A 179 -2.10 -4.64 12.17
CA TRP A 179 -3.38 -5.06 11.59
C TRP A 179 -4.25 -5.97 12.47
N ARG A 180 -3.76 -6.41 13.64
CA ARG A 180 -4.61 -7.07 14.65
C ARG A 180 -5.41 -6.07 15.49
N ASN A 181 -5.10 -4.77 15.40
CA ASN A 181 -5.88 -3.74 16.06
C ASN A 181 -7.13 -3.40 15.23
N PRO A 182 -8.35 -3.59 15.78
CA PRO A 182 -9.58 -3.31 15.04
C PRO A 182 -9.75 -1.83 14.64
N GLN A 183 -9.11 -0.90 15.37
CA GLN A 183 -9.14 0.52 15.01
C GLN A 183 -8.30 0.81 13.75
N VAL A 184 -7.19 0.09 13.56
CA VAL A 184 -6.37 0.18 12.35
C VAL A 184 -7.13 -0.35 11.14
N ILE A 185 -7.78 -1.51 11.29
CA ILE A 185 -8.65 -2.08 10.24
C ILE A 185 -9.71 -1.06 9.84
N GLN A 186 -10.43 -0.50 10.82
CA GLN A 186 -11.48 0.48 10.56
C GLN A 186 -10.95 1.74 9.87
N ALA A 187 -9.85 2.32 10.36
CA ALA A 187 -9.27 3.54 9.78
C ALA A 187 -8.82 3.34 8.31
N MET A 188 -8.28 2.16 7.98
CA MET A 188 -7.88 1.85 6.62
C MET A 188 -9.07 1.62 5.68
N LEU A 189 -10.11 0.93 6.16
CA LEU A 189 -11.35 0.78 5.40
C LEU A 189 -12.03 2.15 5.18
N GLU A 190 -11.98 3.06 6.15
CA GLU A 190 -12.47 4.43 5.99
C GLU A 190 -11.68 5.22 4.94
N ALA A 191 -10.35 5.06 4.90
CA ALA A 191 -9.51 5.67 3.86
C ALA A 191 -9.84 5.12 2.46
N MET A 192 -10.03 3.82 2.32
CA MET A 192 -10.48 3.22 1.05
C MET A 192 -11.87 3.73 0.66
N ASP A 193 -12.81 3.75 1.61
CA ASP A 193 -14.19 4.16 1.37
C ASP A 193 -14.30 5.65 0.98
N PHE A 194 -13.41 6.50 1.49
CA PHE A 194 -13.30 7.89 1.04
C PHE A 194 -13.10 7.98 -0.48
N TRP A 195 -12.14 7.24 -1.03
CA TRP A 195 -11.85 7.23 -2.47
C TRP A 195 -12.95 6.55 -3.29
N LEU A 196 -13.53 5.46 -2.77
CA LEU A 196 -14.66 4.77 -3.40
C LEU A 196 -15.89 5.69 -3.52
N ARG A 197 -16.22 6.43 -2.46
CA ARG A 197 -17.32 7.42 -2.45
C ARG A 197 -17.08 8.56 -3.44
N LYS A 198 -15.83 8.95 -3.70
CA LYS A 198 -15.50 9.93 -4.74
C LYS A 198 -15.69 9.39 -6.16
N GLY A 199 -15.60 8.07 -6.34
CA GLY A 199 -15.86 7.40 -7.61
C GLY A 199 -14.70 6.58 -8.17
N VAL A 200 -13.61 6.41 -7.43
CA VAL A 200 -12.50 5.53 -7.81
C VAL A 200 -13.02 4.11 -8.09
N ASP A 201 -12.52 3.48 -9.15
CA ASP A 201 -13.04 2.21 -9.67
C ASP A 201 -12.40 0.97 -9.01
N GLY A 202 -11.38 1.18 -8.18
CA GLY A 202 -10.70 0.10 -7.47
C GLY A 202 -9.31 0.46 -6.99
N PHE A 203 -8.62 -0.54 -6.44
CA PHE A 203 -7.28 -0.37 -5.88
C PHE A 203 -6.29 -1.41 -6.40
N ARG A 204 -5.02 -1.03 -6.52
CA ARG A 204 -3.91 -1.97 -6.40
C ARG A 204 -3.42 -1.87 -4.95
N VAL A 205 -3.37 -2.99 -4.26
CA VAL A 205 -3.03 -3.04 -2.83
C VAL A 205 -1.60 -3.52 -2.69
N ASP A 206 -0.73 -2.62 -2.25
CA ASP A 206 0.71 -2.81 -2.07
C ASP A 206 1.00 -3.84 -0.99
N VAL A 207 2.00 -4.70 -1.27
CA VAL A 207 2.63 -5.64 -0.32
C VAL A 207 1.66 -6.35 0.65
N MET A 208 0.51 -6.78 0.13
CA MET A 208 -0.61 -7.32 0.91
C MET A 208 -0.19 -8.48 1.85
N TRP A 209 0.73 -9.33 1.38
CA TRP A 209 1.26 -10.45 2.16
C TRP A 209 2.14 -10.04 3.35
N HIS A 210 2.57 -8.78 3.47
CA HIS A 210 3.31 -8.29 4.65
C HIS A 210 2.41 -7.88 5.82
N MET A 211 1.10 -7.71 5.63
CA MET A 211 0.25 -6.98 6.59
C MET A 211 0.17 -7.61 7.99
N ILE A 212 0.18 -8.94 8.10
CA ILE A 212 0.12 -9.66 9.38
C ILE A 212 1.46 -10.34 9.66
N LYS A 213 1.92 -10.16 10.91
CA LYS A 213 3.19 -10.68 11.45
C LYS A 213 2.89 -11.76 12.47
N ASP A 214 3.80 -12.67 12.74
CA ASP A 214 3.61 -13.74 13.72
C ASP A 214 3.31 -13.19 15.12
N ALA A 215 2.24 -13.69 15.76
CA ALA A 215 1.83 -13.21 17.08
C ALA A 215 2.85 -13.54 18.18
N ALA A 216 3.65 -14.59 17.99
CA ALA A 216 4.72 -14.98 18.90
C ALA A 216 6.06 -14.29 18.59
N PHE A 217 6.15 -13.51 17.50
CA PHE A 217 7.36 -12.79 17.08
C PHE A 217 8.60 -13.69 17.00
N ARG A 218 8.43 -14.94 16.53
CA ARG A 218 9.52 -15.91 16.42
C ARG A 218 10.55 -15.51 15.37
N ASP A 219 11.79 -15.93 15.59
CA ASP A 219 12.87 -15.81 14.61
C ASP A 219 12.53 -16.53 13.31
N ASN A 220 12.78 -15.85 12.19
CA ASN A 220 12.73 -16.45 10.87
C ASN A 220 13.87 -17.46 10.68
N PRO A 221 13.62 -18.61 10.02
CA PRO A 221 14.68 -19.57 9.74
C PRO A 221 15.68 -19.02 8.73
N ALA A 222 16.95 -19.36 8.91
CA ALA A 222 18.00 -19.03 7.96
C ALA A 222 17.78 -19.69 6.60
N ASN A 223 18.14 -18.97 5.53
CA ASN A 223 18.19 -19.50 4.18
C ASN A 223 19.57 -20.17 3.96
N PRO A 224 19.65 -21.51 3.90
CA PRO A 224 20.93 -22.20 3.71
C PRO A 224 21.55 -21.98 2.34
N ASP A 225 20.75 -21.53 1.36
CA ASP A 225 21.18 -21.30 -0.01
C ASP A 225 21.62 -19.84 -0.26
N TYR A 226 21.57 -18.98 0.77
CA TYR A 226 21.94 -17.57 0.66
C TYR A 226 23.37 -17.38 0.13
N GLN A 227 23.49 -16.42 -0.77
CA GLN A 227 24.74 -16.02 -1.40
C GLN A 227 25.05 -14.55 -1.11
N PRO A 228 26.32 -14.16 -0.88
CA PRO A 228 26.68 -12.80 -0.48
C PRO A 228 26.29 -11.68 -1.45
N TRP A 229 25.94 -12.00 -2.71
CA TRP A 229 25.49 -11.03 -3.71
C TRP A 229 23.97 -10.83 -3.72
N GLN A 230 23.20 -11.67 -3.01
CA GLN A 230 21.76 -11.51 -2.83
C GLN A 230 21.46 -10.37 -1.85
N ALA A 231 20.24 -9.85 -1.88
CA ALA A 231 19.81 -8.85 -0.91
C ALA A 231 19.90 -9.42 0.52
N THR A 232 20.27 -8.57 1.49
CA THR A 232 20.36 -8.97 2.92
C THR A 232 19.10 -9.66 3.42
N TYR A 233 17.93 -9.24 2.94
CA TYR A 233 16.64 -9.85 3.28
C TYR A 233 16.58 -11.35 2.95
N GLU A 234 17.26 -11.80 1.89
CA GLU A 234 17.27 -13.20 1.45
C GLU A 234 18.09 -14.13 2.37
N GLN A 235 18.75 -13.59 3.41
CA GLN A 235 19.43 -14.39 4.43
C GLN A 235 18.47 -15.25 5.26
N LEU A 236 17.20 -14.86 5.32
CA LEU A 236 16.17 -15.54 6.11
C LEU A 236 14.96 -15.84 5.22
N PHE A 237 14.30 -16.98 5.44
CA PHE A 237 12.97 -17.17 4.89
C PHE A 237 11.95 -16.42 5.75
N PRO A 238 11.12 -15.52 5.19
CA PRO A 238 10.21 -14.69 5.96
C PRO A 238 8.94 -15.44 6.42
N VAL A 239 9.10 -16.58 7.09
CA VAL A 239 8.01 -17.49 7.47
C VAL A 239 7.12 -16.90 8.57
N TYR A 240 7.68 -16.08 9.45
CA TYR A 240 6.98 -15.47 10.59
C TYR A 240 6.77 -13.96 10.43
N SER A 241 7.60 -13.29 9.64
CA SER A 241 7.44 -11.84 9.41
C SER A 241 6.35 -11.50 8.38
N THR A 242 5.90 -12.46 7.57
CA THR A 242 4.90 -12.22 6.50
C THR A 242 3.96 -13.41 6.32
N ASP A 243 2.94 -13.24 5.48
CA ASP A 243 2.01 -14.27 4.98
C ASP A 243 1.38 -15.14 6.08
N GLN A 244 1.00 -14.49 7.19
CA GLN A 244 0.27 -15.16 8.26
C GLN A 244 -1.21 -15.35 7.86
N PRO A 245 -1.86 -16.46 8.25
CA PRO A 245 -3.21 -16.82 7.79
C PRO A 245 -4.28 -15.73 7.99
N GLU A 246 -4.17 -14.91 9.04
CA GLU A 246 -5.12 -13.84 9.35
C GLU A 246 -5.17 -12.75 8.28
N VAL A 247 -4.17 -12.65 7.39
CA VAL A 247 -4.18 -11.69 6.27
C VAL A 247 -5.43 -11.87 5.39
N HIS A 248 -5.91 -13.10 5.22
CA HIS A 248 -7.12 -13.38 4.46
C HIS A 248 -8.39 -12.80 5.10
N GLU A 249 -8.42 -12.58 6.41
CA GLU A 249 -9.54 -11.89 7.08
C GLU A 249 -9.53 -10.40 6.74
N VAL A 250 -8.36 -9.78 6.70
CA VAL A 250 -8.19 -8.39 6.26
C VAL A 250 -8.62 -8.23 4.81
N VAL A 251 -8.16 -9.12 3.93
CA VAL A 251 -8.54 -9.12 2.50
C VAL A 251 -10.05 -9.30 2.32
N ARG A 252 -10.70 -10.18 3.10
CA ARG A 252 -12.16 -10.33 3.09
C ARG A 252 -12.88 -9.06 3.55
N ALA A 253 -12.36 -8.35 4.55
CA ALA A 253 -12.94 -7.08 4.99
C ALA A 253 -12.83 -6.00 3.91
N MET A 254 -11.68 -5.89 3.24
CA MET A 254 -11.50 -5.02 2.08
C MET A 254 -12.46 -5.38 0.94
N ARG A 255 -12.59 -6.68 0.62
CA ARG A 255 -13.54 -7.17 -0.39
C ARG A 255 -14.99 -6.82 -0.05
N ALA A 256 -15.40 -7.00 1.20
CA ALA A 256 -16.76 -6.66 1.65
C ALA A 256 -17.06 -5.17 1.50
N LEU A 257 -16.08 -4.29 1.75
CA LEU A 257 -16.22 -2.86 1.45
C LEU A 257 -16.36 -2.62 -0.06
N LEU A 258 -15.55 -3.27 -0.90
CA LEU A 258 -15.67 -3.13 -2.34
C LEU A 258 -17.04 -3.64 -2.85
N ASP A 259 -17.61 -4.68 -2.26
CA ASP A 259 -18.94 -5.19 -2.60
C ASP A 259 -20.08 -4.22 -2.26
N SER A 260 -19.87 -3.27 -1.33
CA SER A 260 -20.86 -2.22 -1.05
C SER A 260 -20.86 -1.11 -2.10
N HIS A 261 -19.93 -1.14 -3.07
CA HIS A 261 -19.83 -0.21 -4.18
C HIS A 261 -19.94 -0.97 -5.50
N GLN A 262 -20.83 -0.53 -6.38
CA GLN A 262 -21.06 -1.24 -7.64
C GLN A 262 -19.78 -1.34 -8.48
N ASP A 263 -19.47 -2.53 -8.99
CA ASP A 263 -18.41 -2.78 -9.97
C ASP A 263 -17.02 -2.24 -9.55
N ARG A 264 -16.61 -2.55 -8.32
CA ARG A 264 -15.28 -2.25 -7.77
C ARG A 264 -14.39 -3.47 -7.62
N MET A 265 -13.11 -3.30 -7.96
CA MET A 265 -12.08 -4.34 -7.91
C MET A 265 -10.89 -3.97 -7.04
N MET A 266 -10.16 -4.98 -6.57
CA MET A 266 -8.81 -4.81 -6.01
C MET A 266 -7.86 -5.84 -6.61
N ILE A 267 -6.61 -5.45 -6.85
CA ILE A 267 -5.50 -6.32 -7.26
C ILE A 267 -4.47 -6.29 -6.14
N GLY A 268 -4.14 -7.43 -5.54
CA GLY A 268 -3.09 -7.51 -4.52
C GLY A 268 -1.72 -7.72 -5.14
N GLU A 269 -0.71 -6.98 -4.69
CA GLU A 269 0.68 -7.32 -4.95
C GLU A 269 1.18 -8.36 -3.94
N ILE A 270 1.58 -9.53 -4.45
CA ILE A 270 1.94 -10.69 -3.64
C ILE A 270 3.13 -11.42 -4.27
N TYR A 271 4.23 -11.54 -3.53
CA TYR A 271 5.42 -12.29 -3.94
C TYR A 271 5.52 -13.61 -3.18
N LEU A 272 4.64 -14.54 -3.52
CA LEU A 272 4.57 -15.87 -2.91
C LEU A 272 4.63 -16.99 -3.96
N PRO A 273 5.05 -18.21 -3.58
CA PRO A 273 4.91 -19.37 -4.44
C PRO A 273 3.47 -19.56 -4.92
N VAL A 274 3.28 -20.07 -6.14
CA VAL A 274 1.96 -20.19 -6.80
C VAL A 274 0.91 -20.86 -5.91
N HIS A 275 1.27 -21.95 -5.21
CA HIS A 275 0.33 -22.69 -4.36
C HIS A 275 -0.21 -21.89 -3.16
N LYS A 276 0.50 -20.84 -2.74
CA LYS A 276 0.02 -19.87 -1.76
C LYS A 276 -0.71 -18.71 -2.42
N LEU A 277 -0.19 -18.20 -3.54
CA LEU A 277 -0.82 -17.09 -4.26
C LEU A 277 -2.27 -17.38 -4.67
N VAL A 278 -2.58 -18.63 -5.04
CA VAL A 278 -3.95 -19.04 -5.40
C VAL A 278 -4.95 -18.98 -4.24
N THR A 279 -4.52 -18.89 -2.98
CA THR A 279 -5.45 -18.79 -1.83
C THR A 279 -6.02 -17.38 -1.65
N TYR A 280 -5.48 -16.38 -2.37
CA TYR A 280 -5.98 -15.00 -2.37
C TYR A 280 -7.08 -14.76 -3.43
N TYR A 281 -7.35 -15.73 -4.30
CA TYR A 281 -8.43 -15.71 -5.28
C TYR A 281 -9.71 -16.29 -4.68
#